data_AF-A0A9Q9BA40-F1
#
_entry.id   AF-A0A9Q9BA40-F1
#
_cell.length_a   1.000
_cell.length_b   1.000
_cell.length_c   1.000
_cell.angle_alpha   90.00
_cell.angle_beta   90.00
_cell.angle_gamma   90.00
#
_symmetry.space_group_name_H-M   'P 1'
#
loop_
_entity.id
_entity.type
_entity.pdbx_description
1 polymer ?
#
loop_
_entity_poly.entity_id
_entity_poly.type
_entity_poly.pdbx_seq_one_letter_code
_entity_poly.pdbx_strand_id
1 'polypeptide(L)'
;MPPAPSADAAAVTAIHTYLKAKSLEPRPQWLQSYQPSIKFNTPPVVQQRSAESRLLSTDFTSTLQSSAASCFPAGSANPDTKELRIPGPIPVQVLDIEDIGRSRWSQVEAIEMEERGEMRKGHEVIRVVPDEEDNSDMNPPANSAEKGGPHKLLLQDARGTKVYAFEMSRIGKIDVSLAIGAKLLLKNFTIARGVIMLTPGNTEMLGGKIEAWDKMWREDRKKVLKEKVGWREGMGMGVA
;
A
#
# COMPACT_ATOMS: atom_id res chain seq x y z
N MET A 1 43.50 -14.42 -18.17
CA MET A 1 42.30 -13.62 -18.48
C MET A 1 41.09 -14.37 -17.97
N PRO A 2 40.27 -13.81 -17.07
CA PRO A 2 39.00 -14.42 -16.69
C PRO A 2 38.03 -14.43 -17.88
N PRO A 3 37.18 -15.45 -18.03
CA PRO A 3 36.19 -15.50 -19.11
C PRO A 3 35.18 -14.34 -18.98
N ALA A 4 34.81 -13.74 -20.10
CA ALA A 4 33.75 -12.74 -20.13
C ALA A 4 32.44 -13.36 -19.61
N PRO A 5 31.66 -12.64 -18.78
CA PRO A 5 30.39 -13.14 -18.30
C PRO A 5 29.44 -13.42 -19.47
N SER A 6 28.63 -14.47 -19.37
CA SER A 6 27.57 -14.73 -20.35
C SER A 6 26.59 -13.55 -20.40
N ALA A 7 25.96 -13.32 -21.56
CA ALA A 7 24.98 -12.24 -21.74
C ALA A 7 23.88 -12.27 -20.67
N ASP A 8 23.48 -13.46 -20.23
CA ASP A 8 22.49 -13.68 -19.18
C ASP A 8 22.98 -13.15 -17.81
N ALA A 9 24.23 -13.43 -17.46
CA ALA A 9 24.83 -12.97 -16.21
C ALA A 9 24.97 -11.44 -16.18
N ALA A 10 25.29 -10.82 -17.33
CA ALA A 10 25.35 -9.37 -17.46
C ALA A 10 23.97 -8.72 -17.26
N ALA A 11 22.91 -9.28 -17.85
CA ALA A 11 21.54 -8.80 -17.69
C ALA A 11 21.06 -8.88 -16.23
N VAL A 12 21.28 -10.02 -15.56
CA VAL A 12 20.93 -10.20 -14.14
C VAL A 12 21.68 -9.19 -13.25
N THR A 13 22.97 -8.96 -13.53
CA THR A 13 23.78 -7.97 -12.80
C THR A 13 23.26 -6.55 -12.99
N ALA A 14 22.86 -6.19 -14.22
CA ALA A 14 22.29 -4.89 -14.52
C ALA A 14 20.93 -4.66 -13.82
N ILE A 15 20.09 -5.69 -13.76
CA ILE A 15 18.81 -5.66 -13.02
C ILE A 15 19.07 -5.50 -11.52
N HIS A 16 19.97 -6.29 -10.94
CA HIS A 16 20.32 -6.19 -9.52
C HIS A 16 20.83 -4.78 -9.17
N THR A 17 21.73 -4.23 -9.99
CA THR A 17 22.30 -2.88 -9.79
C THR A 17 21.20 -1.81 -9.87
N TYR A 18 20.29 -1.95 -10.82
CA TYR A 18 19.15 -1.04 -10.98
C TYR A 18 18.22 -1.04 -9.76
N LEU A 19 17.85 -2.22 -9.26
CA LEU A 19 16.98 -2.35 -8.08
C LEU A 19 17.67 -1.83 -6.82
N LYS A 20 18.97 -2.15 -6.66
CA LYS A 20 19.79 -1.65 -5.54
C LYS A 20 19.89 -0.13 -5.53
N ALA A 21 20.01 0.51 -6.69
CA ALA A 21 20.02 1.97 -6.79
C ALA A 21 18.70 2.62 -6.31
N LYS A 22 17.59 1.86 -6.32
CA LYS A 22 16.29 2.25 -5.77
C LYS A 22 16.07 1.82 -4.33
N SER A 23 17.12 1.37 -3.64
CA SER A 23 17.05 0.84 -2.28
C SER A 23 16.20 -0.44 -2.16
N LEU A 24 16.04 -1.17 -3.26
CA LEU A 24 15.38 -2.48 -3.31
C LEU A 24 16.46 -3.53 -3.58
N GLU A 25 17.01 -4.13 -2.54
CA GLU A 25 18.04 -5.17 -2.70
C GLU A 25 17.38 -6.56 -2.71
N PRO A 26 17.18 -7.18 -3.89
CA PRO A 26 16.51 -8.47 -3.97
C PRO A 26 17.43 -9.59 -3.45
N ARG A 27 16.82 -10.65 -2.90
CA ARG A 27 17.55 -11.86 -2.52
C ARG A 27 18.12 -12.57 -3.76
N PRO A 28 19.29 -13.20 -3.65
CA PRO A 28 19.84 -14.02 -4.74
C PRO A 28 18.85 -15.10 -5.24
N GLN A 29 18.10 -15.71 -4.33
CA GLN A 29 17.09 -16.72 -4.65
C GLN A 29 15.95 -16.18 -5.53
N TRP A 30 15.52 -14.93 -5.31
CA TRP A 30 14.50 -14.30 -6.14
C TRP A 30 15.05 -13.98 -7.54
N LEU A 31 16.29 -13.52 -7.64
CA LEU A 31 16.92 -13.28 -8.94
C LEU A 31 17.07 -14.58 -9.75
N GLN A 32 17.45 -15.67 -9.08
CA GLN A 32 17.55 -16.99 -9.71
C GLN A 32 16.20 -17.48 -10.23
N SER A 33 15.11 -17.30 -9.48
CA SER A 33 13.76 -17.68 -9.93
C SER A 33 13.20 -16.74 -11.00
N TYR A 34 13.65 -15.48 -11.04
CA TYR A 34 13.27 -14.50 -12.05
C TYR A 34 14.05 -14.66 -13.36
N GLN A 35 15.29 -15.15 -13.32
CA GLN A 35 16.18 -15.26 -14.49
C GLN A 35 15.53 -15.92 -15.72
N PRO A 36 14.79 -17.04 -15.61
CA PRO A 36 14.12 -17.67 -16.76
C PRO A 36 13.04 -16.79 -17.41
N SER A 37 12.54 -15.78 -16.71
CA SER A 37 11.53 -14.84 -17.21
C SER A 37 12.13 -13.66 -17.99
N ILE A 38 13.46 -13.51 -18.01
CA ILE A 38 14.13 -12.41 -18.70
C ILE A 38 14.11 -12.67 -20.20
N LYS A 39 13.51 -11.75 -20.95
CA LYS A 39 13.54 -11.78 -22.42
C LYS A 39 14.80 -11.05 -22.90
N PHE A 40 15.89 -11.78 -23.11
CA PHE A 40 17.20 -11.19 -23.45
C PHE A 40 17.23 -10.42 -24.78
N ASN A 41 16.24 -10.62 -25.65
CA ASN A 41 16.06 -9.85 -26.89
C ASN A 41 15.45 -8.46 -26.68
N THR A 42 14.99 -8.13 -25.46
CA THR A 42 14.38 -6.82 -25.15
C THR A 42 15.42 -5.82 -24.66
N PRO A 43 15.21 -4.51 -24.85
CA PRO A 43 16.12 -3.49 -24.34
C PRO A 43 16.30 -3.57 -22.82
N PRO A 44 17.51 -3.28 -22.27
CA PRO A 44 17.79 -3.40 -20.85
C PRO A 44 16.84 -2.63 -19.94
N VAL A 45 16.38 -1.45 -20.37
CA VAL A 45 15.42 -0.62 -19.63
C VAL A 45 14.09 -1.36 -19.43
N VAL A 46 13.62 -2.10 -20.44
CA VAL A 46 12.38 -2.88 -20.36
C VAL A 46 12.55 -4.04 -19.39
N GLN A 47 13.70 -4.70 -19.40
CA GLN A 47 14.03 -5.79 -18.46
C GLN A 47 14.04 -5.27 -17.02
N GLN A 48 14.70 -4.13 -16.77
CA GLN A 48 14.77 -3.48 -15.46
C GLN A 48 13.39 -3.08 -14.93
N ARG A 49 12.55 -2.46 -15.77
CA ARG A 49 11.18 -2.07 -15.39
C ARG A 49 10.28 -3.28 -15.15
N SER A 50 10.43 -4.33 -15.96
CA SER A 50 9.70 -5.58 -15.77
C SER A 50 10.09 -6.26 -14.46
N ALA A 51 11.38 -6.26 -14.12
CA ALA A 51 11.87 -6.82 -12.86
C ALA A 51 11.38 -6.01 -11.65
N GLU A 52 11.44 -4.68 -11.73
CA GLU A 52 10.87 -3.78 -10.72
C GLU A 52 9.39 -4.05 -10.51
N SER A 53 8.59 -4.08 -11.58
CA SER A 53 7.15 -4.34 -11.49
C SER A 53 6.87 -5.70 -10.85
N ARG A 54 7.60 -6.76 -11.23
CA ARG A 54 7.42 -8.07 -10.60
C ARG A 54 7.80 -8.07 -9.13
N LEU A 55 8.89 -7.39 -8.75
CA LEU A 55 9.32 -7.29 -7.36
C LEU A 55 8.27 -6.54 -6.51
N LEU A 56 7.72 -5.44 -7.01
CA LEU A 56 6.71 -4.65 -6.30
C LEU A 56 5.40 -5.43 -6.07
N SER A 57 5.13 -6.45 -6.88
CA SER A 57 3.98 -7.35 -6.71
C SER A 57 4.23 -8.56 -5.80
N THR A 58 5.40 -8.66 -5.16
CA THR A 58 5.75 -9.78 -4.26
C THR A 58 5.79 -9.34 -2.80
N ASP A 59 5.79 -10.32 -1.88
CA ASP A 59 6.00 -10.09 -0.46
C ASP A 59 7.48 -9.77 -0.18
N PHE A 60 7.76 -8.59 0.37
CA PHE A 60 9.13 -8.15 0.70
C PHE A 60 9.82 -9.02 1.74
N THR A 61 9.08 -9.73 2.59
CA THR A 61 9.66 -10.63 3.60
C THR A 61 10.31 -11.89 3.01
N SER A 62 9.94 -12.27 1.78
CA SER A 62 10.52 -13.41 1.07
C SER A 62 11.45 -13.00 -0.07
N THR A 63 11.34 -11.76 -0.56
CA THR A 63 12.02 -11.31 -1.79
C THR A 63 13.14 -10.31 -1.58
N LEU A 64 13.11 -9.48 -0.53
CA LEU A 64 14.17 -8.51 -0.24
C LEU A 64 15.16 -9.03 0.80
N GLN A 65 16.41 -8.62 0.65
CA GLN A 65 17.45 -8.86 1.65
C GLN A 65 17.21 -7.97 2.87
N SER A 66 17.16 -8.58 4.06
CA SER A 66 17.03 -7.85 5.32
C SER A 66 18.42 -7.41 5.79
N SER A 67 18.57 -6.12 6.09
CA SER A 67 19.79 -5.56 6.66
C SER A 67 19.44 -4.61 7.81
N ALA A 68 20.41 -4.26 8.66
CA ALA A 68 20.18 -3.29 9.72
C ALA A 68 19.87 -1.87 9.17
N ALA A 69 20.31 -1.57 7.95
CA ALA A 69 20.07 -0.27 7.30
C ALA A 69 18.74 -0.20 6.53
N SER A 70 18.21 -1.35 6.07
CA SER A 70 16.99 -1.46 5.26
C SER A 70 15.79 -2.02 6.03
N CYS A 71 15.90 -2.21 7.34
CA CYS A 71 14.84 -2.72 8.21
C CYS A 71 14.70 -1.86 9.46
N PHE A 72 13.54 -1.96 10.11
CA PHE A 72 13.29 -1.24 11.35
C PHE A 72 14.22 -1.71 12.47
N PRO A 73 14.76 -0.80 13.29
CA PRO A 73 15.56 -1.19 14.45
C PRO A 73 14.71 -1.88 15.51
N ALA A 74 15.36 -2.60 16.42
CA ALA A 74 14.68 -3.21 17.56
C ALA A 74 13.95 -2.14 18.40
N GLY A 75 12.76 -2.47 18.91
CA GLY A 75 11.97 -1.54 19.70
C GLY A 75 11.21 -0.48 18.90
N SER A 76 11.17 -0.58 17.55
CA SER A 76 10.40 0.36 16.71
C SER A 76 8.90 0.40 17.00
N ALA A 77 8.34 -0.67 17.58
CA ALA A 77 6.94 -0.71 18.02
C ALA A 77 6.77 -0.46 19.54
N ASN A 78 7.86 -0.11 20.26
CA ASN A 78 7.80 0.11 21.70
C ASN A 78 7.13 1.47 22.01
N PRO A 79 6.00 1.50 22.73
CA PRO A 79 5.31 2.74 23.09
C PRO A 79 6.07 3.61 24.12
N ASP A 80 6.99 3.02 24.88
CA ASP A 80 7.75 3.71 25.92
C ASP A 80 8.84 4.61 25.33
N THR A 81 9.29 4.33 24.10
CA THR A 81 10.25 5.15 23.39
C THR A 81 9.58 6.44 22.92
N LYS A 82 9.97 7.58 23.51
CA LYS A 82 9.41 8.89 23.17
C LYS A 82 9.53 9.21 21.68
N GLU A 83 10.75 9.15 21.15
CA GLU A 83 11.06 9.46 19.76
C GLU A 83 12.28 8.68 19.30
N LEU A 84 12.25 8.16 18.09
CA LEU A 84 13.37 7.54 17.40
C LEU A 84 13.42 8.05 15.97
N ARG A 85 14.54 8.66 15.58
CA ARG A 85 14.76 9.18 14.22
C ARG A 85 15.48 8.14 13.39
N ILE A 86 14.89 7.79 12.25
CA ILE A 86 15.39 6.76 11.35
C ILE A 86 15.81 7.43 10.03
N PRO A 87 17.11 7.38 9.66
CA PRO A 87 17.58 7.99 8.41
C PRO A 87 17.02 7.26 7.18
N GLY A 88 16.85 5.94 7.25
CA GLY A 88 16.47 5.12 6.10
C GLY A 88 17.58 5.10 5.03
N PRO A 89 17.27 4.65 3.80
CA PRO A 89 15.96 4.29 3.25
C PRO A 89 15.46 2.91 3.71
N ILE A 90 14.17 2.81 4.08
CA ILE A 90 13.54 1.53 4.46
C ILE A 90 12.37 1.23 3.51
N PRO A 91 12.48 0.19 2.66
CA PRO A 91 11.36 -0.28 1.86
C PRO A 91 10.38 -1.07 2.74
N VAL A 92 9.10 -0.73 2.64
CA VAL A 92 8.03 -1.35 3.42
C VAL A 92 6.84 -1.69 2.54
N GLN A 93 6.01 -2.61 3.02
CA GLN A 93 4.75 -2.99 2.40
C GLN A 93 3.57 -2.66 3.32
N VAL A 94 2.46 -2.26 2.72
CA VAL A 94 1.20 -1.95 3.41
C VAL A 94 0.43 -3.24 3.67
N LEU A 95 0.14 -3.53 4.93
CA LEU A 95 -0.67 -4.69 5.35
C LEU A 95 -2.13 -4.32 5.64
N ASP A 96 -2.37 -3.08 6.08
CA ASP A 96 -3.71 -2.57 6.37
C ASP A 96 -3.72 -1.04 6.23
N ILE A 97 -4.89 -0.48 5.94
CA ILE A 97 -5.16 0.95 5.90
C ILE A 97 -6.54 1.25 6.49
N GLU A 98 -6.62 2.28 7.33
CA GLU A 98 -7.86 2.78 7.91
C GLU A 98 -7.95 4.29 7.73
N ASP A 99 -9.08 4.78 7.23
CA ASP A 99 -9.44 6.19 7.39
C ASP A 99 -9.96 6.37 8.82
N ILE A 100 -9.19 7.08 9.64
CA ILE A 100 -9.57 7.39 11.03
C ILE A 100 -10.25 8.77 11.14
N GLY A 101 -10.34 9.53 10.04
CA GLY A 101 -11.06 10.80 9.98
C GLY A 101 -12.57 10.63 9.78
N ARG A 102 -13.03 9.46 9.34
CA ARG A 102 -14.45 9.15 9.14
C ARG A 102 -14.93 8.06 10.09
N SER A 103 -16.18 8.20 10.54
CA SER A 103 -16.85 7.15 11.34
C SER A 103 -16.85 5.82 10.59
N ARG A 104 -16.58 4.73 11.31
CA ARG A 104 -16.65 3.36 10.77
C ARG A 104 -18.04 3.03 10.23
N TRP A 105 -19.10 3.52 10.87
CA TRP A 105 -20.47 3.33 10.38
C TRP A 105 -20.70 3.99 9.03
N SER A 106 -20.23 5.25 8.87
CA SER A 106 -20.30 5.95 7.58
C SER A 106 -19.53 5.22 6.47
N GLN A 107 -18.43 4.52 6.81
CA GLN A 107 -17.69 3.69 5.85
C GLN A 107 -18.47 2.42 5.48
N VAL A 108 -19.13 1.76 6.44
CA VAL A 108 -19.99 0.60 6.17
C VAL A 108 -21.14 0.98 5.25
N GLU A 109 -21.82 2.07 5.54
CA GLU A 109 -22.92 2.58 4.72
C GLU A 109 -22.47 2.90 3.28
N ALA A 110 -21.28 3.49 3.12
CA ALA A 110 -20.73 3.78 1.79
C ALA A 110 -20.50 2.50 0.97
N ILE A 111 -19.98 1.43 1.59
CA ILE A 111 -19.81 0.13 0.94
C ILE A 111 -21.16 -0.47 0.57
N GLU A 112 -22.16 -0.40 1.46
CA GLU A 112 -23.52 -0.93 1.19
C GLU A 112 -24.27 -0.19 0.10
N MET A 113 -23.97 1.10 -0.11
CA MET A 113 -24.55 1.89 -1.20
C MET A 113 -23.91 1.53 -2.53
N GLU A 114 -22.58 1.38 -2.55
CA GLU A 114 -21.84 0.95 -3.75
C GLU A 114 -22.29 -0.45 -4.21
N GLU A 115 -22.46 -1.40 -3.28
CA GLU A 115 -23.00 -2.74 -3.57
C GLU A 115 -24.43 -2.69 -4.15
N ARG A 116 -25.23 -1.68 -3.77
CA ARG A 116 -26.60 -1.47 -4.27
C ARG A 116 -26.65 -0.62 -5.54
N GLY A 117 -25.52 -0.10 -6.02
CA GLY A 117 -25.46 0.80 -7.18
C GLY A 117 -26.06 2.19 -6.92
N GLU A 118 -26.12 2.61 -5.65
CA GLU A 118 -26.64 3.92 -5.24
C GLU A 118 -25.47 4.91 -5.14
N MET A 119 -25.39 5.90 -6.03
CA MET A 119 -24.41 7.00 -5.89
C MET A 119 -25.04 8.15 -5.09
N ARG A 120 -24.27 8.72 -4.15
CA ARG A 120 -24.68 9.91 -3.39
C ARG A 120 -24.35 11.19 -4.19
N LYS A 121 -25.35 12.01 -4.50
CA LYS A 121 -25.17 13.43 -4.87
C LYS A 121 -25.67 14.29 -3.70
N GLY A 122 -24.81 14.55 -2.72
CA GLY A 122 -25.17 15.28 -1.49
C GLY A 122 -25.89 14.43 -0.44
N HIS A 123 -26.81 15.03 0.32
CA HIS A 123 -27.58 14.40 1.41
C HIS A 123 -28.79 13.58 0.91
N GLU A 124 -28.83 13.27 -0.40
CA GLU A 124 -29.91 12.55 -1.06
C GLU A 124 -29.36 11.35 -1.84
N VAL A 125 -30.08 10.23 -1.76
CA VAL A 125 -29.74 8.96 -2.40
C VAL A 125 -30.45 8.90 -3.74
N ILE A 126 -29.69 8.85 -4.84
CA ILE A 126 -30.26 8.73 -6.20
C ILE A 126 -30.04 7.30 -6.68
N ARG A 127 -31.13 6.62 -7.05
CA ARG A 127 -31.11 5.31 -7.70
C ARG A 127 -30.74 5.51 -9.17
N VAL A 128 -29.63 4.92 -9.61
CA VAL A 128 -29.25 4.98 -11.03
C VAL A 128 -30.16 4.01 -11.80
N VAL A 129 -31.13 4.56 -12.52
CA VAL A 129 -31.88 3.83 -13.55
C VAL A 129 -31.12 4.05 -14.87
N PRO A 130 -30.80 3.00 -15.64
CA PRO A 130 -30.19 3.18 -16.95
C PRO A 130 -31.30 3.56 -17.94
N ASP A 131 -31.51 4.85 -18.14
CA ASP A 131 -32.21 5.36 -19.31
C ASP A 131 -31.24 6.17 -20.17
N GLU A 132 -31.29 5.87 -21.46
CA GLU A 132 -30.45 6.38 -22.54
C GLU A 132 -30.69 7.87 -22.79
N GLU A 133 -29.63 8.58 -23.21
CA GLU A 133 -29.62 9.90 -23.86
C GLU A 133 -30.21 11.10 -23.08
N ASP A 134 -29.35 11.90 -22.42
CA ASP A 134 -29.40 13.36 -22.62
C ASP A 134 -28.09 14.08 -22.26
N ASN A 135 -27.70 15.01 -23.13
CA ASN A 135 -26.57 15.92 -22.99
C ASN A 135 -26.93 17.03 -21.99
N SER A 136 -26.23 17.10 -20.86
CA SER A 136 -26.09 18.37 -20.14
C SER A 136 -24.69 18.51 -19.56
N ASP A 137 -23.92 19.42 -20.18
CA ASP A 137 -22.78 20.10 -19.57
C ASP A 137 -23.23 20.76 -18.26
N MET A 138 -23.01 20.06 -17.15
CA MET A 138 -23.19 20.60 -15.81
C MET A 138 -22.02 20.13 -14.96
N ASN A 139 -21.02 21.00 -14.90
CA ASN A 139 -19.86 20.94 -14.02
C ASN A 139 -20.28 20.37 -12.66
N PRO A 140 -19.84 19.17 -12.26
CA PRO A 140 -20.28 18.58 -11.01
C PRO A 140 -19.83 19.49 -9.86
N PRO A 141 -20.74 19.87 -8.94
CA PRO A 141 -20.37 20.70 -7.81
C PRO A 141 -19.28 19.96 -7.03
N ALA A 142 -18.16 20.65 -6.81
CA ALA A 142 -17.03 20.21 -6.02
C ALA A 142 -17.42 20.05 -4.54
N ASN A 143 -18.26 19.06 -4.24
CA ASN A 143 -18.40 18.47 -2.93
C ASN A 143 -17.92 17.03 -3.00
N SER A 144 -16.70 16.95 -3.48
CA SER A 144 -15.85 15.82 -3.26
C SER A 144 -15.44 15.80 -1.80
N ALA A 145 -16.22 15.10 -0.98
CA ALA A 145 -15.68 14.39 0.17
C ALA A 145 -14.65 13.30 -0.25
N GLU A 146 -13.88 13.52 -1.32
CA GLU A 146 -13.28 12.47 -2.17
C GLU A 146 -11.90 12.02 -1.73
N LYS A 147 -11.27 12.61 -0.71
CA LYS A 147 -9.95 12.15 -0.32
C LYS A 147 -9.85 12.24 1.19
N GLY A 148 -10.29 11.16 1.84
CA GLY A 148 -10.31 10.97 3.29
C GLY A 148 -8.96 11.21 3.97
N GLY A 149 -8.94 11.06 5.30
CA GLY A 149 -7.74 11.24 6.12
C GLY A 149 -8.04 11.89 7.49
N PRO A 150 -7.14 11.76 8.47
CA PRO A 150 -5.84 11.09 8.39
C PRO A 150 -5.96 9.57 8.28
N HIS A 151 -5.00 8.94 7.60
CA HIS A 151 -4.95 7.48 7.49
C HIS A 151 -4.02 6.85 8.51
N LYS A 152 -4.46 5.71 9.05
CA LYS A 152 -3.65 4.78 9.84
C LYS A 152 -3.26 3.62 8.95
N LEU A 153 -1.96 3.33 8.85
CA LEU A 153 -1.45 2.19 8.10
C LEU A 153 -0.78 1.19 9.03
N LEU A 154 -0.83 -0.09 8.68
CA LEU A 154 0.05 -1.11 9.24
C LEU A 154 1.13 -1.42 8.21
N LEU A 155 2.38 -1.09 8.52
CA LEU A 155 3.51 -1.26 7.62
C LEU A 155 4.38 -2.44 8.06
N GLN A 156 4.99 -3.13 7.10
CA GLN A 156 5.92 -4.21 7.35
C GLN A 156 7.20 -4.06 6.53
N ASP A 157 8.36 -4.26 7.16
CA ASP A 157 9.66 -4.27 6.47
C ASP A 157 10.04 -5.66 5.93
N ALA A 158 11.19 -5.76 5.27
CA ALA A 158 11.73 -7.02 4.73
C ALA A 158 12.09 -8.07 5.81
N ARG A 159 12.20 -7.69 7.09
CA ARG A 159 12.40 -8.62 8.21
C ARG A 159 11.07 -9.18 8.72
N GLY A 160 9.95 -8.59 8.32
CA GLY A 160 8.62 -8.92 8.81
C GLY A 160 8.21 -8.12 10.05
N THR A 161 9.03 -7.16 10.49
CA THR A 161 8.69 -6.26 11.60
C THR A 161 7.55 -5.35 11.19
N LYS A 162 6.48 -5.35 12.01
CA LYS A 162 5.26 -4.59 11.77
C LYS A 162 5.21 -3.37 12.67
N VAL A 163 4.89 -2.21 12.11
CA VAL A 163 4.77 -0.95 12.86
C VAL A 163 3.58 -0.17 12.32
N TYR A 164 2.77 0.41 13.21
CA TYR A 164 1.71 1.31 12.78
C TYR A 164 2.31 2.63 12.28
N ALA A 165 1.60 3.29 11.38
CA ALA A 165 1.96 4.58 10.86
C ALA A 165 0.75 5.49 10.77
N PHE A 166 0.93 6.78 11.06
CA PHE A 166 -0.09 7.80 10.88
C PHE A 166 0.36 8.82 9.83
N GLU A 167 -0.58 9.15 8.96
CA GLU A 167 -0.46 10.28 8.06
C GLU A 167 -0.61 11.60 8.86
N MET A 168 0.52 12.28 9.11
CA MET A 168 0.55 13.55 9.83
C MET A 168 0.17 14.74 8.96
N SER A 169 0.43 14.61 7.67
CA SER A 169 0.08 15.57 6.63
C SER A 169 -0.22 14.79 5.37
N ARG A 170 -1.12 15.33 4.54
CA ARG A 170 -1.69 14.60 3.43
C ARG A 170 -0.64 14.13 2.42
N ILE A 171 -0.59 12.83 2.15
CA ILE A 171 0.30 12.20 1.18
C ILE A 171 -0.53 11.78 -0.03
N GLY A 172 -0.17 12.30 -1.22
CA GLY A 172 -0.84 11.92 -2.45
C GLY A 172 -0.78 10.40 -2.68
N LYS A 173 -1.92 9.81 -3.09
CA LYS A 173 -2.10 8.37 -3.35
C LYS A 173 -2.18 7.47 -2.11
N ILE A 174 -2.19 8.04 -0.90
CA ILE A 174 -2.57 7.29 0.31
C ILE A 174 -4.03 7.60 0.63
N ASP A 175 -4.88 6.63 0.37
CA ASP A 175 -6.28 6.61 0.77
C ASP A 175 -6.77 5.16 0.88
N VAL A 176 -8.02 4.94 1.32
CA VAL A 176 -8.58 3.59 1.50
C VAL A 176 -8.67 2.75 0.22
N SER A 177 -8.49 3.35 -0.96
CA SER A 177 -8.40 2.62 -2.23
C SER A 177 -7.02 2.04 -2.51
N LEU A 178 -5.99 2.48 -1.76
CA LEU A 178 -4.61 2.01 -1.85
C LEU A 178 -4.57 0.47 -1.76
N ALA A 179 -3.89 -0.14 -2.72
CA ALA A 179 -3.82 -1.59 -2.80
C ALA A 179 -3.07 -2.18 -1.61
N ILE A 180 -3.59 -3.28 -1.05
CA ILE A 180 -2.86 -4.01 0.01
C ILE A 180 -1.67 -4.74 -0.60
N GLY A 181 -0.56 -4.70 0.12
CA GLY A 181 0.75 -5.08 -0.38
C GLY A 181 1.43 -4.01 -1.22
N ALA A 182 0.85 -2.80 -1.38
CA ALA A 182 1.56 -1.68 -2.01
C ALA A 182 2.83 -1.34 -1.23
N LYS A 183 3.84 -0.85 -1.95
CA LYS A 183 5.20 -0.64 -1.46
C LYS A 183 5.51 0.84 -1.30
N LEU A 184 6.04 1.19 -0.14
CA LEU A 184 6.49 2.54 0.21
C LEU A 184 7.99 2.51 0.48
N LEU A 185 8.66 3.64 0.27
CA LEU A 185 10.04 3.86 0.66
C LEU A 185 10.08 4.99 1.68
N LEU A 186 10.53 4.69 2.90
CA LEU A 186 10.59 5.65 3.99
C LEU A 186 12.02 6.20 4.15
N LYS A 187 12.16 7.52 4.26
CA LYS A 187 13.45 8.22 4.38
C LYS A 187 13.35 9.33 5.42
N ASN A 188 14.32 9.43 6.33
CA ASN A 188 14.38 10.49 7.35
C ASN A 188 13.07 10.66 8.12
N PHE A 189 12.53 9.56 8.64
CA PHE A 189 11.24 9.55 9.33
C PHE A 189 11.43 9.40 10.84
N THR A 190 10.39 9.76 11.58
CA THR A 190 10.35 9.65 13.03
C THR A 190 9.36 8.57 13.44
N ILE A 191 9.78 7.75 14.40
CA ILE A 191 8.89 6.88 15.17
C ILE A 191 8.67 7.55 16.53
N ALA A 192 7.44 7.87 16.86
CA ALA A 192 7.07 8.42 18.16
C ALA A 192 6.12 7.46 18.87
N ARG A 193 6.47 7.05 20.09
CA ARG A 193 5.67 6.10 20.90
C ARG A 193 5.25 4.85 20.11
N GLY A 194 6.19 4.26 19.38
CA GLY A 194 5.98 3.04 18.60
C GLY A 194 5.20 3.22 17.29
N VAL A 195 4.99 4.46 16.83
CA VAL A 195 4.22 4.76 15.62
C VAL A 195 5.01 5.64 14.66
N ILE A 196 5.01 5.31 13.38
CA ILE A 196 5.69 6.07 12.32
C ILE A 196 4.87 7.31 11.96
N MET A 197 5.56 8.45 11.89
CA MET A 197 4.99 9.74 11.56
C MET A 197 5.21 10.03 10.07
N LEU A 198 4.22 9.73 9.22
CA LEU A 198 4.33 9.87 7.77
C LEU A 198 4.03 11.31 7.34
N THR A 199 4.86 11.81 6.42
CA THR A 199 4.70 13.10 5.74
C THR A 199 5.11 12.94 4.27
N PRO A 200 4.69 13.85 3.38
CA PRO A 200 5.16 13.83 1.99
C PRO A 200 6.67 13.90 1.83
N GLY A 201 7.38 14.51 2.79
CA GLY A 201 8.83 14.65 2.76
C GLY A 201 9.60 13.37 3.13
N ASN A 202 8.95 12.41 3.79
CA ASN A 202 9.61 11.19 4.29
C ASN A 202 9.06 9.89 3.70
N THR A 203 8.06 9.98 2.82
CA THR A 203 7.33 8.84 2.26
C THR A 203 7.28 8.93 0.75
N GLU A 204 7.86 7.95 0.06
CA GLU A 204 7.82 7.81 -1.39
C GLU A 204 6.99 6.59 -1.79
N MET A 205 6.00 6.79 -2.68
CA MET A 205 5.12 5.72 -3.15
C MET A 205 5.74 4.96 -4.32
N LEU A 206 6.06 3.68 -4.11
CA LEU A 206 6.56 2.79 -5.18
C LEU A 206 5.42 2.08 -5.91
N GLY A 207 4.27 1.89 -5.26
CA GLY A 207 3.09 1.22 -5.81
C GLY A 207 3.17 -0.30 -5.69
N GLY A 208 2.63 -1.02 -6.66
CA GLY A 208 2.49 -2.48 -6.59
C GLY A 208 1.30 -2.93 -5.73
N LYS A 209 1.09 -4.24 -5.67
CA LYS A 209 -0.05 -4.89 -5.03
C LYS A 209 0.25 -6.37 -4.86
N ILE A 210 -0.20 -6.97 -3.76
CA ILE A 210 -0.22 -8.43 -3.61
C ILE A 210 -1.66 -8.89 -3.79
N GLU A 211 -1.97 -9.45 -4.96
CA GLU A 211 -3.34 -9.74 -5.40
C GLU A 211 -4.17 -10.50 -4.37
N ALA A 212 -3.60 -11.56 -3.80
CA ALA A 212 -4.28 -12.37 -2.78
C ALA A 212 -4.62 -11.57 -1.51
N TRP A 213 -3.74 -10.67 -1.08
CA TRP A 213 -3.94 -9.88 0.15
C TRP A 213 -4.96 -8.78 -0.05
N ASP A 214 -4.89 -8.06 -1.16
CA ASP A 214 -5.83 -7.00 -1.50
C ASP A 214 -7.23 -7.54 -1.75
N LYS A 215 -7.36 -8.67 -2.46
CA LYS A 215 -8.66 -9.33 -2.65
C LYS A 215 -9.30 -9.69 -1.30
N MET A 216 -8.56 -10.41 -0.46
CA MET A 216 -9.04 -10.82 0.87
C MET A 216 -9.41 -9.62 1.73
N TRP A 217 -8.57 -8.58 1.75
CA TRP A 217 -8.85 -7.37 2.52
C TRP A 217 -10.12 -6.65 2.05
N ARG A 218 -10.35 -6.55 0.74
CA ARG A 218 -11.55 -5.91 0.18
C ARG A 218 -12.81 -6.69 0.52
N GLU A 219 -12.77 -8.01 0.37
CA GLU A 219 -13.88 -8.92 0.70
C GLU A 219 -14.23 -8.85 2.21
N ASP A 220 -13.22 -8.81 3.08
CA ASP A 220 -13.42 -8.78 4.53
C ASP A 220 -13.68 -7.38 5.10
N ARG A 221 -13.46 -6.31 4.33
CA ARG A 221 -13.43 -4.94 4.84
C ARG A 221 -14.70 -4.56 5.59
N LYS A 222 -15.86 -4.83 4.97
CA LYS A 222 -17.18 -4.51 5.53
C LYS A 222 -17.42 -5.25 6.84
N LYS A 223 -17.08 -6.54 6.90
CA LYS A 223 -17.20 -7.38 8.09
C LYS A 223 -16.32 -6.84 9.22
N VAL A 224 -15.05 -6.55 8.95
CA VAL A 224 -14.11 -5.99 9.93
C VAL A 224 -14.60 -4.65 10.47
N LEU A 225 -15.16 -3.78 9.61
CA LEU A 225 -15.72 -2.51 10.05
C LEU A 225 -16.94 -2.69 10.97
N LYS A 226 -17.85 -3.62 10.63
CA LYS A 226 -19.02 -3.98 11.46
C LYS A 226 -18.60 -4.51 12.83
N GLU A 227 -17.64 -5.43 12.87
CA GLU A 227 -17.11 -5.97 14.13
C GLU A 227 -16.48 -4.87 15.00
N LYS A 228 -15.71 -3.94 14.40
CA LYS A 228 -15.07 -2.82 15.11
C LYS A 228 -16.06 -1.80 15.68
N VAL A 229 -17.29 -1.72 15.17
CA VAL A 229 -18.37 -0.90 15.77
C VAL A 229 -19.22 -1.68 16.77
N GLY A 230 -18.86 -2.93 17.08
CA GLY A 230 -19.59 -3.77 18.02
C GLY A 230 -20.86 -4.40 17.45
N TRP A 231 -21.03 -4.43 16.13
CA TRP A 231 -22.16 -5.09 15.49
C TRP A 231 -22.09 -6.61 15.72
N ARG A 232 -23.12 -7.17 16.36
CA ARG A 232 -23.32 -8.62 16.50
C ARG A 232 -24.52 -9.03 15.67
N GLU A 233 -24.33 -10.02 14.80
CA GLU A 233 -25.40 -10.61 13.99
C GLU A 233 -26.51 -11.15 14.93
N GLY A 234 -27.71 -10.55 14.87
CA GLY A 234 -28.82 -10.83 15.79
C GLY A 234 -29.31 -9.66 16.64
N MET A 235 -28.58 -8.54 16.70
CA MET A 235 -29.09 -7.27 17.24
C MET A 235 -29.78 -6.47 16.12
N GLY A 236 -30.90 -7.01 15.61
CA GLY A 236 -31.85 -6.18 14.87
C GLY A 236 -32.29 -5.05 15.80
N MET A 237 -32.31 -3.81 15.30
CA MET A 237 -32.79 -2.66 16.06
C MET A 237 -34.13 -3.00 16.72
N GLY A 238 -34.12 -3.14 18.04
CA GLY A 238 -35.33 -2.94 18.83
C GLY A 238 -35.72 -1.48 18.63
N VAL A 239 -36.70 -1.27 17.77
CA VAL A 239 -37.37 0.01 17.59
C VAL A 239 -37.95 0.38 18.95
N ALA A 240 -37.43 1.46 19.55
CA ALA A 240 -38.10 2.14 20.65
C ALA A 240 -39.11 3.14 20.07
#